data_AF-A0A737GG18-F1
#
_entry.id   AF-A0A737GG18-F1
#
_cell.length_a   1.000
_cell.length_b   1.000
_cell.length_c   1.000
_cell.angle_alpha   90.00
_cell.angle_beta   90.00
_cell.angle_gamma   90.00
#
_symmetry.space_group_name_H-M   'P 1'
#
loop_
_entity.id
_entity.type
_entity.pdbx_description
1 polymer ?
#
loop_
_entity_poly.entity_id
_entity_poly.type
_entity_poly.pdbx_seq_one_letter_code
_entity_poly.pdbx_strand_id
1 'polypeptide(L)' 'MRPATYEPEQIIEAGLALQAEGRNITGFALRNQVGGGNPTRLRQIWD' A
#
# COMPACT_ATOMS: atom_id res chain seq x y z
N MET A 1 3.71 -10.35 -19.69
CA MET A 1 3.12 -10.10 -18.36
C MET A 1 3.05 -8.60 -18.18
N ARG A 2 1.88 -8.02 -17.89
CA ARG A 2 1.79 -6.58 -17.61
C ARG A 2 2.40 -6.36 -16.21
N PRO A 3 3.41 -5.49 -16.04
CA PRO A 3 4.02 -5.29 -14.74
C PRO A 3 2.99 -4.77 -13.74
N ALA A 4 3.26 -5.05 -12.46
CA ALA A 4 2.46 -4.47 -11.40
C ALA A 4 2.50 -2.94 -11.50
N THR A 5 1.36 -2.28 -11.31
CA THR A 5 1.32 -0.81 -11.33
C THR A 5 2.10 -0.20 -10.17
N TYR A 6 2.28 -0.97 -9.09
CA TYR A 6 3.03 -0.59 -7.90
C TYR A 6 3.88 -1.76 -7.45
N GLU A 7 5.16 -1.48 -7.22
CA GLU A 7 6.12 -2.46 -6.71
C GLU A 7 5.91 -2.67 -5.20
N PRO A 8 6.25 -3.86 -4.66
CA PRO A 8 6.10 -4.16 -3.24
C PRO A 8 6.75 -3.12 -2.33
N GLU A 9 7.91 -2.61 -2.70
CA GLU A 9 8.66 -1.60 -1.95
C GLU A 9 7.84 -0.32 -1.76
N GLN A 10 7.14 0.14 -2.80
CA GLN A 10 6.29 1.34 -2.71
C GLN A 10 5.10 1.13 -1.75
N ILE A 11 4.61 -0.10 -1.65
CA ILE A 11 3.51 -0.47 -0.75
C ILE A 11 4.01 -0.50 0.69
N ILE A 12 5.22 -1.02 0.92
CA ILE A 12 5.88 -1.03 2.22
C ILE A 12 6.17 0.41 2.67
N GLU A 13 6.73 1.26 1.81
CA GLU A 13 6.97 2.68 2.12
C GLU A 13 5.67 3.41 2.50
N ALA A 14 4.59 3.15 1.75
CA ALA A 14 3.28 3.72 2.06
C ALA A 14 2.74 3.25 3.42
N GLY A 15 2.89 1.97 3.76
CA GLY A 15 2.46 1.45 5.06
C GLY A 15 3.30 1.99 6.21
N LEU A 16 4.61 2.14 6.03
CA LEU A 16 5.49 2.79 7.00
C LEU A 16 5.12 4.26 7.23
N ALA A 17 4.80 5.01 6.16
CA ALA A 17 4.31 6.38 6.28
C ALA A 17 3.01 6.45 7.10
N LEU A 18 2.05 5.55 6.81
CA LEU A 18 0.81 5.44 7.58
C LEU A 18 1.07 5.08 9.05
N GLN A 19 2.01 4.17 9.32
CA GLN A 19 2.41 3.80 10.67
C GLN A 19 3.02 4.97 11.44
N ALA A 20 3.90 5.74 10.79
CA ALA A 20 4.54 6.93 11.34
C ALA A 20 3.51 8.03 11.66
N GLU A 21 2.45 8.14 10.86
CA GLU A 21 1.30 9.01 11.11
C GLU A 21 0.38 8.50 12.23
N GLY A 22 0.62 7.29 12.78
CA GLY A 22 -0.25 6.65 13.76
C GLY A 22 -1.59 6.19 13.19
N ARG A 23 -1.67 5.99 11.87
CA ARG A 23 -2.88 5.61 11.16
C ARG A 23 -2.97 4.10 10.95
N ASN A 24 -4.19 3.60 10.91
CA ASN A 24 -4.46 2.20 10.58
C ASN A 24 -4.10 1.89 9.12
N ILE A 25 -3.32 0.83 8.92
CA ILE A 25 -2.78 0.45 7.62
C ILE A 25 -3.78 -0.46 6.89
N THR A 26 -4.93 0.07 6.50
CA THR A 26 -5.91 -0.70 5.72
C THR A 26 -5.53 -0.74 4.23
N GLY A 27 -6.04 -1.72 3.46
CA GLY A 27 -5.84 -1.75 2.00
C GLY A 27 -6.29 -0.47 1.29
N PHE A 28 -7.33 0.20 1.80
CA PHE A 28 -7.78 1.50 1.30
C PHE A 28 -6.85 2.65 1.71
N ALA A 29 -6.29 2.61 2.92
CA ALA A 29 -5.30 3.59 3.36
C ALA A 29 -4.03 3.50 2.50
N LEU A 30 -3.54 2.28 2.24
CA LEU A 30 -2.43 2.02 1.31
C LEU A 30 -2.75 2.53 -0.09
N ARG A 31 -3.96 2.26 -0.61
CA ARG A 31 -4.40 2.79 -1.91
C ARG A 31 -4.38 4.32 -1.97
N ASN A 32 -4.83 4.98 -0.91
CA ASN A 32 -4.85 6.44 -0.83
C ASN A 32 -3.43 7.01 -0.76
N GLN A 33 -2.52 6.33 -0.07
CA GLN A 33 -1.12 6.76 0.08
C GLN A 33 -0.30 6.53 -1.19
N VAL A 34 -0.48 5.38 -1.83
CA VAL A 34 0.22 4.99 -3.09
C VAL A 34 -0.38 5.70 -4.32
N GLY A 35 -1.60 6.22 -4.21
CA GLY A 35 -2.30 6.93 -5.30
C GLY A 35 -3.15 6.03 -6.20
N GLY A 36 -3.22 4.73 -5.92
CA GLY A 36 -4.07 3.79 -6.66
C GLY A 36 -3.77 2.33 -6.35
N GLY A 37 -4.25 1.43 -7.21
CA GLY A 37 -4.04 -0.02 -7.09
C GLY A 37 -5.22 -0.74 -6.46
N ASN A 38 -5.09 -2.06 -6.33
CA ASN A 38 -6.11 -2.94 -5.77
C ASN A 38 -5.91 -3.04 -4.23
N PRO A 39 -6.87 -2.56 -3.40
CA PRO A 39 -6.76 -2.58 -1.94
C PRO A 39 -6.43 -3.94 -1.35
N THR A 40 -7.01 -5.02 -1.90
CA THR A 40 -6.78 -6.39 -1.44
C THR A 40 -5.33 -6.79 -1.66
N ARG A 41 -4.79 -6.52 -2.86
CA ARG A 41 -3.38 -6.82 -3.17
C ARG A 41 -2.43 -5.97 -2.32
N LEU A 42 -2.72 -4.68 -2.16
CA LEU A 42 -1.90 -3.78 -1.35
C LEU A 42 -1.84 -4.27 0.10
N ARG A 43 -2.98 -4.69 0.66
CA ARG A 43 -3.03 -5.25 2.01
C ARG A 43 -2.28 -6.59 2.11
N GLN A 44 -2.39 -7.46 1.11
CA GLN A 44 -1.65 -8.74 1.07
C GLN A 44 -0.12 -8.58 1.01
N ILE A 45 0.37 -7.49 0.41
CA ILE A 45 1.81 -7.21 0.35
C ILE A 45 2.29 -6.57 1.66
N TRP A 46 1.40 -5.87 2.36
CA TRP A 46 1.68 -5.27 3.65
C TRP A 46 1.58 -6.25 4.83
N ASP A 47 0.60 -7.16 4.81
CA ASP A 47 0.46 -8.25 5.80
C ASP A 47 1.68 -9.17 5.81
#